data_AF-A0A1V4T063-F1
#
_entry.id   AF-A0A1V4T063-F1
#
_cell.length_a   1.000
_cell.length_b   1.000
_cell.length_c   1.000
_cell.angle_alpha   90.00
_cell.angle_beta   90.00
_cell.angle_gamma   90.00
#
_symmetry.space_group_name_H-M   'P 1'
#
loop_
_entity.id
_entity.type
_entity.pdbx_description
1 polymer ?
#
loop_
_entity_poly.entity_id
_entity_poly.type
_entity_poly.pdbx_seq_one_letter_code
_entity_poly.pdbx_strand_id
1 'polypeptide(L)'
;IGDGVNDLLALKESDIGIAMGGGSGAAAAVAQAVLTDNRFASLPSIVNEGRRVIGNVERVANLVVTKTVYVMLLAFAIGVADLAFPFLPRHLTLVGSLTIGIPAFFLSLEPTAERARRGFVERVLRFTVPAGVLAAIATFAAYSVTLSYLHGTLEQ
;
A
#
# COMPACT_ATOMS: atom_id res chain seq x y z
N ILE A 1 -20.96 11.33 -16.73
CA ILE A 1 -22.12 10.64 -16.11
C ILE A 1 -23.13 10.44 -17.21
N GLY A 2 -23.72 9.24 -17.32
CA GLY A 2 -24.68 8.93 -18.37
C GLY A 2 -25.78 8.01 -17.88
N ASP A 3 -26.85 7.92 -18.64
CA ASP A 3 -27.96 7.00 -18.40
C ASP A 3 -28.36 6.25 -19.67
N GLY A 4 -27.92 6.70 -20.84
CA GLY A 4 -28.37 6.17 -22.13
C GLY A 4 -27.30 5.45 -22.94
N VAL A 5 -27.76 4.74 -23.96
CA VAL A 5 -26.94 4.15 -25.03
C VAL A 5 -26.10 5.22 -25.75
N ASN A 6 -26.59 6.46 -25.77
CA ASN A 6 -25.91 7.60 -26.39
C ASN A 6 -24.66 8.03 -25.59
N ASP A 7 -24.60 7.73 -24.30
CA ASP A 7 -23.47 8.10 -23.42
C ASP A 7 -22.36 7.04 -23.42
N LEU A 8 -22.55 5.91 -24.10
CA LEU A 8 -21.64 4.76 -24.04
C LEU A 8 -20.20 5.11 -24.38
N LEU A 9 -19.99 5.82 -25.49
CA LEU A 9 -18.65 6.16 -25.94
C LEU A 9 -17.96 7.10 -24.94
N ALA A 10 -18.71 8.10 -24.45
CA ALA A 10 -18.21 9.06 -23.45
C ALA A 10 -17.89 8.38 -22.11
N LEU A 11 -18.74 7.45 -21.65
CA LEU A 11 -18.49 6.66 -20.43
C LEU A 11 -17.26 5.78 -20.58
N LYS A 12 -17.07 5.17 -21.75
CA LYS A 12 -15.91 4.32 -22.06
C LYS A 12 -14.60 5.12 -22.12
N GLU A 13 -14.62 6.31 -22.71
CA GLU A 13 -13.43 7.15 -22.88
C GLU A 13 -13.07 7.94 -21.60
N SER A 14 -14.02 8.14 -20.70
CA SER A 14 -13.77 8.87 -19.45
C SER A 14 -12.88 8.09 -18.49
N ASP A 15 -12.02 8.81 -17.75
CA ASP A 15 -11.19 8.22 -16.68
C ASP A 15 -12.05 7.52 -15.63
N ILE A 16 -13.22 8.10 -15.31
CA ILE A 16 -14.23 7.55 -14.41
C ILE A 16 -15.62 7.86 -14.98
N GLY A 17 -16.21 6.86 -15.63
CA GLY A 17 -17.59 6.86 -16.08
C GLY A 17 -18.54 6.43 -14.95
N ILE A 18 -19.61 7.19 -14.77
CA ILE A 18 -20.66 6.88 -13.78
C ILE A 18 -21.98 6.76 -14.51
N ALA A 19 -22.67 5.62 -14.36
CA ALA A 19 -23.99 5.40 -14.91
C ALA A 19 -25.09 5.53 -13.86
N MET A 20 -26.28 5.93 -14.28
CA MET A 20 -27.50 5.87 -13.45
C MET A 20 -28.05 4.44 -13.47
N GLY A 21 -28.36 3.87 -12.30
CA GLY A 21 -28.87 2.49 -12.19
C GLY A 21 -30.23 2.23 -12.85
N GLY A 22 -31.04 3.26 -13.03
CA GLY A 22 -32.31 3.26 -13.76
C GLY A 22 -32.16 3.64 -15.24
N GLY A 23 -30.92 3.88 -15.69
CA GLY A 23 -30.59 4.07 -17.09
C GLY A 23 -30.56 2.75 -17.86
N SER A 24 -30.16 2.83 -19.13
CA SER A 24 -29.96 1.66 -19.99
C SER A 24 -28.92 0.70 -19.41
N GLY A 25 -29.21 -0.60 -19.47
CA GLY A 25 -28.27 -1.64 -19.03
C GLY A 25 -26.94 -1.61 -19.77
N ALA A 26 -26.93 -1.10 -21.01
CA ALA A 26 -25.70 -0.87 -21.76
C ALA A 26 -24.82 0.20 -21.10
N ALA A 27 -25.38 1.34 -20.69
CA ALA A 27 -24.63 2.40 -20.01
C ALA A 27 -24.05 1.90 -18.67
N ALA A 28 -24.83 1.15 -17.90
CA ALA A 28 -24.39 0.55 -16.64
C ALA A 28 -23.28 -0.50 -16.83
N ALA A 29 -23.28 -1.24 -17.94
CA ALA A 29 -22.27 -2.25 -18.23
C ALA A 29 -20.90 -1.67 -18.63
N VAL A 30 -20.88 -0.45 -19.16
CA VAL A 30 -19.64 0.23 -19.62
C VAL A 30 -19.06 1.15 -18.56
N ALA A 31 -19.89 1.67 -17.64
CA ALA A 31 -19.43 2.55 -16.58
C ALA A 31 -18.64 1.83 -15.48
N GLN A 32 -17.66 2.52 -14.90
CA GLN A 32 -16.82 2.05 -13.80
C GLN A 32 -17.57 2.09 -12.46
N ALA A 33 -18.58 2.96 -12.34
CA ALA A 33 -19.46 3.04 -11.18
C ALA A 33 -20.92 3.21 -11.61
N VAL A 34 -21.84 2.66 -10.81
CA VAL A 34 -23.29 2.76 -11.06
C VAL A 34 -23.98 3.29 -9.82
N LEU A 35 -24.81 4.33 -9.99
CA LEU A 35 -25.64 4.89 -8.92
C LEU A 35 -26.94 4.08 -8.79
N THR A 36 -26.93 3.09 -7.92
CA THR A 36 -28.08 2.19 -7.69
C THR A 36 -29.32 2.90 -7.19
N ASP A 37 -29.17 4.05 -6.53
CA ASP A 37 -30.27 4.85 -5.99
C ASP A 37 -30.78 5.93 -6.96
N ASN A 38 -30.19 6.06 -8.16
CA ASN A 38 -30.54 7.05 -9.17
C ASN A 38 -30.50 8.51 -8.70
N ARG A 39 -29.71 8.83 -7.68
CA ARG A 39 -29.60 10.20 -7.16
C ARG A 39 -28.22 10.79 -7.39
N PHE A 40 -28.18 11.87 -8.18
CA PHE A 40 -26.99 12.71 -8.31
C PHE A 40 -26.50 13.28 -6.97
N ALA A 41 -27.40 13.44 -5.99
CA ALA A 41 -27.06 13.88 -4.64
C ALA A 41 -26.08 12.94 -3.89
N SER A 42 -25.92 11.69 -4.35
CA SER A 42 -24.99 10.71 -3.76
C SER A 42 -23.55 10.90 -4.25
N LEU A 43 -23.34 11.62 -5.37
CA LEU A 43 -22.01 11.82 -5.96
C LEU A 43 -21.01 12.55 -5.05
N PRO A 44 -21.36 13.64 -4.34
CA PRO A 44 -20.42 14.29 -3.44
C PRO A 44 -19.89 13.35 -2.35
N SER A 45 -20.74 12.45 -1.84
CA SER A 45 -20.34 11.44 -0.85
C SER A 45 -19.33 10.45 -1.43
N ILE A 46 -19.57 9.93 -2.64
CA ILE A 46 -18.66 9.01 -3.34
C ILE A 46 -17.31 9.67 -3.63
N VAL A 47 -17.32 10.92 -4.09
CA VAL A 47 -16.08 11.68 -4.34
C VAL A 47 -15.30 11.91 -3.05
N ASN A 48 -15.99 12.19 -1.94
CA ASN A 48 -15.35 12.33 -0.64
C ASN A 48 -14.72 11.01 -0.17
N GLU A 49 -15.37 9.87 -0.40
CA GLU A 49 -14.80 8.56 -0.08
C GLU A 49 -13.53 8.28 -0.92
N GLY A 50 -13.56 8.58 -2.22
CA GLY A 50 -12.36 8.48 -3.07
C GLY A 50 -11.22 9.37 -2.58
N ARG A 51 -11.52 10.59 -2.11
CA ARG A 51 -10.52 11.49 -1.52
C ARG A 51 -9.94 10.94 -0.21
N ARG A 52 -10.76 10.29 0.63
CA ARG A 52 -10.29 9.63 1.86
C ARG A 52 -9.28 8.54 1.54
N VAL A 53 -9.61 7.68 0.56
CA VAL A 53 -8.71 6.61 0.11
C VAL A 53 -7.37 7.19 -0.34
N ILE A 54 -7.38 8.20 -1.23
CA ILE A 54 -6.15 8.86 -1.72
C ILE A 54 -5.35 9.49 -0.58
N GLY A 55 -6.01 10.12 0.40
CA GLY A 55 -5.36 10.68 1.58
C GLY A 55 -4.63 9.65 2.44
N ASN A 56 -5.16 8.43 2.51
CA ASN A 56 -4.58 7.34 3.30
C ASN A 56 -3.48 6.55 2.57
N VAL A 57 -3.38 6.67 1.22
CA VAL A 57 -2.35 5.96 0.42
C VAL A 57 -0.93 6.24 0.94
N GLU A 58 -0.63 7.46 1.40
CA GLU A 58 0.69 7.80 1.93
C GLU A 58 1.05 7.01 3.19
N ARG A 59 0.09 6.77 4.09
CA ARG A 59 0.30 5.99 5.32
C ARG A 59 0.57 4.52 5.00
N VAL A 60 -0.19 3.97 4.05
CA VAL A 60 0.01 2.60 3.56
C VAL A 60 1.36 2.46 2.83
N ALA A 61 1.69 3.41 1.96
CA ALA A 61 2.96 3.43 1.25
C ALA A 61 4.15 3.49 2.20
N ASN A 62 4.05 4.27 3.28
CA ASN A 62 5.09 4.34 4.30
C ASN A 62 5.40 2.95 4.90
N LEU A 63 4.39 2.11 5.15
CA LEU A 63 4.64 0.76 5.67
C LEU A 63 5.26 -0.17 4.61
N VAL A 64 4.68 -0.20 3.42
CA VAL A 64 5.11 -1.11 2.34
C VAL A 64 6.52 -0.76 1.85
N VAL A 65 6.81 0.52 1.64
CA VAL A 65 8.11 0.97 1.14
C VAL A 65 9.19 0.81 2.22
N THR A 66 8.88 1.08 3.50
CA THR A 66 9.85 0.83 4.60
C THR A 66 10.27 -0.63 4.63
N LYS A 67 9.33 -1.58 4.49
CA LYS A 67 9.64 -3.01 4.40
C LYS A 67 10.57 -3.31 3.23
N THR A 68 10.26 -2.78 2.04
CA THR A 68 11.06 -3.02 0.84
C THR A 68 12.48 -2.49 1.02
N VAL A 69 12.65 -1.27 1.55
CA VAL A 69 13.98 -0.71 1.83
C VAL A 69 14.73 -1.58 2.83
N TYR A 70 14.10 -1.94 3.95
CA TYR A 70 14.68 -2.80 4.98
C TYR A 70 15.16 -4.15 4.41
N VAL A 71 14.29 -4.89 3.71
CA VAL A 71 14.61 -6.22 3.16
C VAL A 71 15.69 -6.12 2.10
N MET A 72 15.64 -5.11 1.23
CA MET A 72 16.65 -4.89 0.19
C MET A 72 18.03 -4.63 0.79
N LEU A 73 18.13 -3.73 1.77
CA LEU A 73 19.38 -3.42 2.46
C LEU A 73 19.93 -4.62 3.23
N LEU A 74 19.05 -5.37 3.91
CA LEU A 74 19.45 -6.56 4.63
C LEU A 74 19.98 -7.66 3.68
N ALA A 75 19.27 -7.90 2.57
CA ALA A 75 19.71 -8.87 1.57
C ALA A 75 21.06 -8.49 0.96
N PHE A 76 21.27 -7.20 0.67
CA PHE A 76 22.56 -6.70 0.20
C PHE A 76 23.67 -6.90 1.23
N ALA A 77 23.45 -6.51 2.49
CA ALA A 77 24.45 -6.66 3.55
C ALA A 77 24.85 -8.12 3.79
N ILE A 78 23.88 -9.04 3.77
CA ILE A 78 24.11 -10.47 3.95
C ILE A 78 24.84 -11.08 2.75
N GLY A 79 24.47 -10.67 1.52
CA GLY A 79 25.18 -11.10 0.32
C GLY A 79 26.64 -10.63 0.28
N VAL A 80 26.91 -9.41 0.74
CA VAL A 80 28.29 -8.89 0.87
C VAL A 80 29.06 -9.62 1.98
N ALA A 81 28.40 -10.01 3.07
CA ALA A 81 29.01 -10.73 4.17
C ALA A 81 29.15 -12.26 3.93
N ASP A 82 28.65 -12.77 2.80
CA ASP A 82 28.59 -14.20 2.46
C ASP A 82 27.94 -15.05 3.57
N LEU A 83 26.88 -14.51 4.19
CA LEU A 83 26.14 -15.19 5.26
C LEU A 83 24.84 -15.82 4.73
N ALA A 84 24.37 -16.84 5.43
CA ALA A 84 23.04 -17.38 5.17
C ALA A 84 21.96 -16.35 5.55
N PHE A 85 20.91 -16.22 4.74
CA PHE A 85 19.82 -15.31 5.06
C PHE A 85 19.09 -15.75 6.34
N PRO A 86 18.73 -14.83 7.27
CA PRO A 86 18.36 -15.18 8.63
C PRO A 86 16.88 -15.61 8.73
N PHE A 87 16.06 -15.28 7.74
CA PHE A 87 14.63 -15.51 7.77
C PHE A 87 14.21 -16.55 6.74
N LEU A 88 13.45 -17.54 7.19
CA LEU A 88 12.73 -18.42 6.28
C LEU A 88 11.51 -17.69 5.69
N PRO A 89 11.03 -18.07 4.49
CA PRO A 89 9.83 -17.49 3.87
C PRO A 89 8.60 -17.46 4.78
N ARG A 90 8.44 -18.49 5.64
CA ARG A 90 7.37 -18.55 6.64
C ARG A 90 7.43 -17.42 7.68
N HIS A 91 8.63 -17.02 8.11
CA HIS A 91 8.81 -15.93 9.07
C HIS A 91 8.46 -14.59 8.41
N LEU A 92 8.92 -14.37 7.17
CA LEU A 92 8.62 -13.15 6.41
C LEU A 92 7.13 -12.99 6.13
N THR A 93 6.43 -14.09 5.90
CA THR A 93 4.98 -14.09 5.69
C THR A 93 4.25 -13.68 6.97
N LEU A 94 4.58 -14.29 8.11
CA LEU A 94 3.97 -13.95 9.40
C LEU A 94 4.26 -12.50 9.81
N VAL A 95 5.52 -12.09 9.77
CA VAL A 95 5.94 -10.72 10.09
C VAL A 95 5.28 -9.74 9.14
N GLY A 96 5.29 -10.00 7.83
CA GLY A 96 4.68 -9.13 6.84
C GLY A 96 3.18 -8.96 7.02
N SER A 97 2.45 -10.03 7.29
CA SER A 97 1.01 -9.95 7.53
C SER A 97 0.68 -9.18 8.80
N LEU A 98 1.39 -9.44 9.91
CA LEU A 98 1.11 -8.81 11.21
C LEU A 98 1.57 -7.35 11.30
N THR A 99 2.73 -7.03 10.72
CA THR A 99 3.34 -5.70 10.86
C THR A 99 2.98 -4.74 9.74
N ILE A 100 2.53 -5.26 8.59
CA ILE A 100 2.25 -4.45 7.40
C ILE A 100 0.84 -4.71 6.91
N GLY A 101 0.47 -5.95 6.63
CA GLY A 101 -0.83 -6.28 6.03
C GLY A 101 -2.02 -5.78 6.86
N ILE A 102 -2.11 -6.23 8.11
CA ILE A 102 -3.21 -5.87 9.01
C ILE A 102 -3.21 -4.36 9.31
N PRO A 103 -2.09 -3.72 9.71
CA PRO A 103 -2.08 -2.28 9.95
C PRO A 103 -2.39 -1.45 8.71
N ALA A 104 -1.86 -1.81 7.53
CA ALA A 104 -2.14 -1.12 6.28
C ALA A 104 -3.63 -1.15 5.91
N PHE A 105 -4.30 -2.28 6.15
CA PHE A 105 -5.73 -2.40 5.96
C PHE A 105 -6.49 -1.39 6.82
N PHE A 106 -6.22 -1.33 8.13
CA PHE A 106 -6.90 -0.36 9.01
C PHE A 106 -6.55 1.09 8.67
N LEU A 107 -5.29 1.39 8.35
CA LEU A 107 -4.86 2.72 7.94
C LEU A 107 -5.55 3.18 6.64
N SER A 108 -5.89 2.26 5.74
CA SER A 108 -6.61 2.59 4.52
C SER A 108 -8.05 3.06 4.78
N LEU A 109 -8.66 2.59 5.88
CA LEU A 109 -10.04 2.91 6.27
C LEU A 109 -10.15 4.16 7.16
N GLU A 110 -9.02 4.73 7.58
CA GLU A 110 -9.01 5.81 8.56
C GLU A 110 -9.80 7.04 8.06
N PRO A 111 -10.63 7.68 8.90
CA PRO A 111 -11.31 8.91 8.51
C PRO A 111 -10.32 10.05 8.29
N THR A 112 -10.18 10.50 7.03
CA THR A 112 -9.24 11.56 6.66
C THR A 112 -9.96 12.66 5.88
N ALA A 113 -9.92 13.89 6.39
CA ALA A 113 -10.41 15.08 5.67
C ALA A 113 -9.30 15.80 4.89
N GLU A 114 -8.08 15.26 4.92
CA GLU A 114 -6.93 15.88 4.27
C GLU A 114 -6.96 15.75 2.75
N ARG A 115 -6.56 16.82 2.07
CA ARG A 115 -6.41 16.82 0.60
C ARG A 115 -5.09 16.18 0.21
N ALA A 116 -5.08 15.55 -0.97
CA ALA A 116 -3.85 15.04 -1.58
C ALA A 116 -2.79 16.14 -1.69
N ARG A 117 -1.60 15.89 -1.15
CA ARG A 117 -0.47 16.84 -1.14
C ARG A 117 0.53 16.47 -2.23
N ARG A 118 1.05 17.46 -2.96
CA ARG A 118 2.09 17.29 -3.99
C ARG A 118 3.41 16.82 -3.38
N GLY A 119 4.22 16.02 -4.10
CA GLY A 119 5.50 15.51 -3.58
C GLY A 119 5.37 14.21 -2.77
N PHE A 120 4.43 13.33 -3.18
CA PHE A 120 4.18 12.04 -2.55
C PHE A 120 5.45 11.20 -2.37
N VAL A 121 6.21 11.00 -3.46
CA VAL A 121 7.42 10.16 -3.47
C VAL A 121 8.46 10.70 -2.49
N GLU A 122 8.70 12.01 -2.51
CA GLU A 122 9.68 12.64 -1.62
C GLU A 122 9.31 12.47 -0.14
N ARG A 123 8.03 12.68 0.23
CA ARG A 123 7.60 12.48 1.62
C ARG A 123 7.70 11.03 2.07
N VAL A 124 7.26 10.11 1.21
CA VAL A 124 7.37 8.67 1.49
C VAL A 124 8.84 8.29 1.67
N LEU A 125 9.74 8.71 0.77
CA LEU A 125 11.16 8.38 0.88
C LEU A 125 11.82 9.02 2.11
N ARG A 126 11.49 10.28 2.44
CA ARG A 126 12.02 10.97 3.63
C ARG A 126 11.68 10.24 4.92
N PHE A 127 10.56 9.53 4.99
CA PHE A 127 10.18 8.71 6.14
C PHE A 127 10.73 7.27 6.04
N THR A 128 10.57 6.63 4.89
CA THR A 128 10.82 5.19 4.73
C THR A 128 12.29 4.81 4.61
N VAL A 129 13.12 5.67 4.02
CA VAL A 129 14.57 5.40 3.90
C VAL A 129 15.24 5.34 5.28
N PRO A 130 15.15 6.37 6.15
CA PRO A 130 15.80 6.30 7.46
C PRO A 130 15.21 5.19 8.34
N ALA A 131 13.89 4.98 8.31
CA ALA A 131 13.24 3.89 9.05
C ALA A 131 13.73 2.51 8.57
N GLY A 132 13.82 2.30 7.26
CA GLY A 132 14.29 1.06 6.65
C GLY A 132 15.78 0.79 6.94
N VAL A 133 16.62 1.83 6.89
CA VAL A 133 18.05 1.74 7.25
C VAL A 133 18.22 1.35 8.72
N LEU A 134 17.49 2.00 9.64
CA LEU A 134 17.53 1.66 11.07
C LEU A 134 17.11 0.21 11.33
N ALA A 135 16.02 -0.23 10.70
CA ALA A 135 15.55 -1.62 10.82
C ALA A 135 16.57 -2.63 10.27
N ALA A 136 17.24 -2.29 9.16
CA ALA A 136 18.23 -3.16 8.53
C ALA A 136 19.48 -3.30 9.42
N ILE A 137 19.99 -2.18 9.93
CA ILE A 137 21.14 -2.16 10.85
C ILE A 137 20.83 -2.93 12.13
N ALA A 138 19.68 -2.68 12.75
CA ALA A 138 19.28 -3.36 13.99
C ALA A 138 19.17 -4.87 13.79
N THR A 139 18.58 -5.30 12.67
CA THR A 139 18.43 -6.73 12.36
C THR A 139 19.76 -7.38 12.03
N PHE A 140 20.60 -6.73 11.23
CA PHE A 140 21.92 -7.24 10.89
C PHE A 140 22.82 -7.35 12.14
N ALA A 141 22.77 -6.35 13.02
CA ALA A 141 23.49 -6.37 14.29
C ALA A 141 23.02 -7.53 15.18
N ALA A 142 21.69 -7.68 15.37
CA ALA A 142 21.14 -8.81 16.13
C ALA A 142 21.53 -10.17 15.54
N TYR A 143 21.55 -10.28 14.21
CA TYR A 143 21.98 -11.49 13.51
C TYR A 143 23.47 -11.78 13.74
N SER A 144 24.34 -10.77 13.60
CA SER A 144 25.78 -10.92 13.84
C SER A 144 26.11 -11.33 15.27
N VAL A 145 25.42 -10.76 16.26
CA VAL A 145 25.54 -11.15 17.67
C VAL A 145 25.14 -12.60 17.85
N THR A 146 23.98 -13.00 17.32
CA THR A 146 23.49 -14.39 17.39
C THR A 146 24.50 -15.37 16.78
N LEU A 147 25.10 -15.02 15.64
CA LEU A 147 26.10 -15.84 14.99
C LEU A 147 27.38 -15.97 15.83
N SER A 148 27.83 -14.87 16.46
CA SER A 148 29.01 -14.89 17.33
C SER A 148 28.83 -15.78 18.57
N TYR A 149 27.64 -15.78 19.18
CA TYR A 149 27.31 -16.68 20.29
C TYR A 149 27.26 -18.15 19.85
N LEU A 150 26.70 -18.42 18.66
CA LEU A 150 26.60 -19.78 18.12
C LEU A 150 27.98 -20.37 17.79
N HIS A 151 28.89 -19.58 17.21
CA HIS A 151 30.27 -20.02 16.96
C HIS A 151 31.07 -20.20 18.26
N GLY A 152 30.86 -19.33 19.26
CA GLY A 152 31.52 -19.48 20.57
C GLY A 152 31.08 -20.69 21.39
N THR A 153 29.94 -21.31 21.08
CA THR A 153 29.46 -22.53 21.75
C THR A 153 29.87 -23.83 21.06
N LEU A 154 30.39 -23.77 19.82
CA LEU A 154 30.86 -24.95 19.09
C LEU A 154 32.36 -25.24 19.31
N GLU A 155 33.09 -24.32 19.96
CA GLU A 155 34.51 -24.48 20.32
C GLU A 155 34.74 -24.83 21.82
N GLN A 156 33.67 -25.10 22.58
CA GLN A 156 33.72 -25.63 23.96
C GLN A 156 33.17 -27.06 24.00
#